data_AF-A0A3D5TP92-F1
#
_entry.id   AF-A0A3D5TP92-F1
#
_cell.length_a   1.000
_cell.length_b   1.000
_cell.length_c   1.000
_cell.angle_alpha   90.00
_cell.angle_beta   90.00
_cell.angle_gamma   90.00
#
_symmetry.space_group_name_H-M   'P 1'
#
loop_
_entity.id
_entity.type
_entity.pdbx_description
1 polymer ?
#
loop_
_entity_poly.entity_id
_entity_poly.type
_entity_poly.pdbx_seq_one_letter_code
_entity_poly.pdbx_strand_id
1 'polypeptide(L)'
;MTLYHNADINDLEAICRDGLVSLDVSKNDKWEEGHRADNRTDVVYLFCPTASQNSFVNFGAALIVVDVDDAEKSELAENDRGRGKYDEYTVNSVSADNIVKILIPKIFKDLIFSRTTFSDNVLEKIEWCDMSAEILRDVIPNRTDRFGIGTSVYSAATAEELASLVKMGKIFFASSYCYFRGLSESGEIIDFYNVKYF
;
A
#
# COMPACT_ATOMS: atom_id res chain seq x y z
N MET A 1 -14.22 -9.21 11.75
CA MET A 1 -12.74 -9.18 11.96
C MET A 1 -12.14 -7.98 11.25
N THR A 2 -11.25 -7.23 11.91
CA THR A 2 -10.62 -6.05 11.30
C THR A 2 -9.44 -6.44 10.43
N LEU A 3 -9.54 -6.17 9.13
CA LEU A 3 -8.50 -6.43 8.13
C LEU A 3 -8.23 -5.18 7.31
N TYR A 4 -7.17 -5.24 6.49
CA TYR A 4 -6.67 -4.11 5.73
C TYR A 4 -6.51 -4.45 4.25
N HIS A 5 -6.63 -3.42 3.41
CA HIS A 5 -6.32 -3.47 1.99
C HIS A 5 -5.63 -2.18 1.55
N ASN A 6 -4.52 -2.26 0.84
CA ASN A 6 -3.91 -1.08 0.22
C ASN A 6 -4.58 -0.83 -1.12
N ALA A 7 -4.92 0.43 -1.42
CA ALA A 7 -5.56 0.83 -2.66
C ALA A 7 -4.96 2.11 -3.26
N ASP A 8 -5.10 2.24 -4.57
CA ASP A 8 -4.80 3.48 -5.28
C ASP A 8 -5.82 4.56 -4.89
N ILE A 9 -5.33 5.80 -4.72
CA ILE A 9 -6.19 6.94 -4.37
C ILE A 9 -7.24 7.20 -5.46
N ASN A 10 -6.94 6.87 -6.72
CA ASN A 10 -7.89 7.03 -7.83
C ASN A 10 -9.08 6.05 -7.75
N ASP A 11 -8.93 4.94 -7.02
CA ASP A 11 -9.94 3.88 -6.97
C ASP A 11 -10.97 4.13 -5.85
N LEU A 12 -10.77 5.15 -4.99
CA LEU A 12 -11.58 5.38 -3.79
C LEU A 12 -13.06 5.64 -4.06
N GLU A 13 -13.41 6.34 -5.16
CA GLU A 13 -14.82 6.54 -5.54
C GLU A 13 -15.53 5.23 -5.87
N ALA A 14 -14.84 4.33 -6.60
CA ALA A 14 -15.40 3.03 -6.94
C ALA A 14 -15.49 2.15 -5.68
N ILE A 15 -14.46 2.16 -4.84
CA ILE A 15 -14.41 1.38 -3.60
C ILE A 15 -15.52 1.80 -2.63
N CYS A 16 -15.76 3.09 -2.43
CA CYS A 16 -16.81 3.57 -1.53
C CYS A 16 -18.23 3.40 -2.09
N ARG A 17 -18.38 3.15 -3.40
CA ARG A 17 -19.68 2.90 -4.04
C ARG A 17 -20.00 1.41 -4.14
N ASP A 18 -19.03 0.61 -4.60
CA ASP A 18 -19.23 -0.77 -5.01
C ASP A 18 -18.62 -1.77 -4.00
N GLY A 19 -17.79 -1.28 -3.06
CA GLY A 19 -16.99 -2.11 -2.16
C GLY A 19 -15.67 -2.57 -2.79
N LEU A 20 -14.99 -3.51 -2.12
CA LEU A 20 -13.85 -4.21 -2.71
C LEU A 20 -14.36 -5.44 -3.46
N VAL A 21 -14.05 -5.52 -4.75
CA VAL A 21 -14.43 -6.64 -5.61
C VAL A 21 -13.19 -7.28 -6.21
N SER A 22 -13.31 -8.55 -6.59
CA SER A 22 -12.21 -9.32 -7.15
C SER A 22 -11.68 -8.73 -8.46
N LEU A 23 -10.51 -9.21 -8.90
CA LEU A 23 -9.94 -8.81 -10.18
C LEU A 23 -10.87 -9.21 -11.34
N ASP A 24 -11.52 -10.36 -11.25
CA ASP A 24 -12.46 -10.83 -12.26
C ASP A 24 -13.63 -9.88 -12.48
N VAL A 25 -14.03 -9.13 -11.44
CA VAL A 25 -15.12 -8.16 -11.50
C VAL A 25 -14.59 -6.77 -11.87
N SER A 26 -13.58 -6.27 -11.15
CA SER A 26 -13.06 -4.91 -11.33
C SER A 26 -12.30 -4.72 -12.65
N LYS A 27 -11.73 -5.81 -13.19
CA LYS A 27 -10.76 -5.78 -14.30
C LYS A 27 -9.57 -4.85 -14.05
N ASN A 28 -9.31 -4.51 -12.79
CA ASN A 28 -8.23 -3.62 -12.37
C ASN A 28 -6.90 -4.38 -12.33
N ASP A 29 -6.44 -4.86 -13.48
CA ASP A 29 -5.20 -5.62 -13.60
C ASP A 29 -4.01 -4.65 -13.76
N LYS A 30 -3.62 -4.03 -12.64
CA LYS A 30 -2.50 -3.09 -12.58
C LYS A 30 -1.12 -3.77 -12.51
N TRP A 31 -1.06 -5.09 -12.63
CA TRP A 31 0.20 -5.82 -12.67
C TRP A 31 0.88 -5.63 -14.02
N GLU A 32 2.17 -5.30 -14.03
CA GLU A 32 2.96 -5.27 -15.27
C GLU A 32 2.86 -6.64 -15.96
N GLU A 33 2.62 -6.64 -17.27
CA GLU A 33 2.33 -7.84 -18.07
C GLU A 33 3.27 -9.00 -17.73
N GLY A 34 2.71 -10.10 -17.19
CA GLY A 34 3.44 -11.34 -16.91
C GLY A 34 4.16 -11.40 -15.56
N HIS A 35 4.01 -10.41 -14.67
CA HIS A 35 4.64 -10.42 -13.34
C HIS A 35 3.71 -10.82 -12.19
N ARG A 36 2.43 -11.13 -12.47
CA ARG A 36 1.51 -11.66 -11.46
C ARG A 36 1.91 -13.10 -11.12
N ALA A 37 2.03 -13.40 -9.83
CA ALA A 37 2.08 -14.79 -9.37
C ALA A 37 0.79 -15.53 -9.73
N ASP A 38 0.81 -16.86 -9.72
CA ASP A 38 -0.36 -17.72 -10.00
C ASP A 38 -1.37 -17.67 -8.83
N ASN A 39 -1.92 -16.48 -8.60
CA ASN A 39 -2.83 -16.14 -7.52
C ASN A 39 -4.24 -16.02 -8.07
N ARG A 40 -5.21 -16.62 -7.36
CA ARG A 40 -6.65 -16.50 -7.63
C ARG A 40 -7.07 -15.08 -7.97
N THR A 41 -7.88 -14.91 -9.01
CA THR A 41 -8.39 -13.62 -9.50
C THR A 41 -9.85 -13.38 -9.15
N ASP A 42 -10.52 -14.41 -8.63
CA ASP A 42 -11.93 -14.45 -8.26
C ASP A 42 -12.19 -13.99 -6.80
N VAL A 43 -11.14 -13.59 -6.07
CA VAL A 43 -11.21 -13.14 -4.67
C VAL A 43 -10.58 -11.76 -4.46
N VAL A 44 -10.90 -11.16 -3.32
CA VAL A 44 -10.25 -9.98 -2.75
C VAL A 44 -9.21 -10.44 -1.73
N TYR A 45 -8.00 -9.90 -1.83
CA TYR A 45 -6.93 -10.13 -0.86
C TYR A 45 -6.95 -9.04 0.21
N LEU A 46 -6.96 -9.47 1.45
CA LEU A 46 -6.88 -8.63 2.64
C LEU A 46 -5.66 -9.06 3.46
N PHE A 47 -5.21 -8.20 4.37
CA PHE A 47 -4.10 -8.55 5.25
C PHE A 47 -4.33 -8.10 6.68
N CYS A 48 -3.67 -8.78 7.61
CA CYS A 48 -3.52 -8.37 8.99
C CYS A 48 -2.03 -8.19 9.31
N PRO A 49 -1.54 -6.96 9.60
CA PRO A 49 -0.16 -6.73 9.95
C PRO A 49 0.29 -7.55 11.16
N THR A 50 1.42 -8.25 11.05
CA THR A 50 2.04 -8.98 12.19
C THR A 50 3.17 -8.17 12.83
N ALA A 51 3.54 -7.06 12.21
CA ALA A 51 4.58 -6.14 12.66
C ALA A 51 4.05 -4.70 12.68
N SER A 52 4.90 -3.75 13.10
CA SER A 52 4.54 -2.33 13.15
C SER A 52 4.30 -1.68 11.77
N GLN A 53 4.72 -2.32 10.68
CA GLN A 53 4.40 -1.88 9.31
C GLN A 53 2.95 -2.28 8.97
N ASN A 54 2.12 -1.31 8.57
CA ASN A 54 0.72 -1.55 8.20
C ASN A 54 0.34 -1.07 6.80
N SER A 55 1.28 -0.51 6.04
CA SER A 55 1.07 -0.11 4.65
C SER A 55 2.21 -0.60 3.77
N PHE A 56 1.88 -1.04 2.57
CA PHE A 56 2.81 -1.66 1.63
C PHE A 56 2.95 -0.82 0.37
N VAL A 57 4.21 -0.56 0.02
CA VAL A 57 4.57 0.47 -0.97
C VAL A 57 4.16 0.14 -2.40
N ASN A 58 3.81 -1.11 -2.68
CA ASN A 58 3.51 -1.60 -4.04
C ASN A 58 2.01 -1.56 -4.37
N PHE A 59 1.15 -1.38 -3.38
CA PHE A 59 -0.29 -1.66 -3.52
C PHE A 59 -1.19 -0.43 -3.38
N GLY A 60 -0.58 0.76 -3.25
CA GLY A 60 -1.31 2.02 -3.13
C GLY A 60 -1.05 2.77 -1.84
N ALA A 61 -1.36 4.06 -1.84
CA ALA A 61 -1.14 4.96 -0.71
C ALA A 61 -2.33 5.04 0.26
N ALA A 62 -3.53 4.65 -0.16
CA ALA A 62 -4.68 4.57 0.74
C ALA A 62 -4.70 3.22 1.44
N LEU A 63 -4.93 3.23 2.76
CA LEU A 63 -5.09 2.01 3.55
C LEU A 63 -6.55 1.88 3.98
N ILE A 64 -7.26 0.96 3.35
CA ILE A 64 -8.66 0.66 3.61
C ILE A 64 -8.75 -0.25 4.82
N VAL A 65 -9.52 0.16 5.83
CA VAL A 65 -9.82 -0.64 7.02
C VAL A 65 -11.21 -1.23 6.84
N VAL A 66 -11.31 -2.55 6.90
CA VAL A 66 -12.56 -3.27 6.71
C VAL A 66 -12.89 -4.13 7.93
N ASP A 67 -14.18 -4.35 8.16
CA ASP A 67 -14.68 -5.31 9.15
C ASP A 67 -15.54 -6.37 8.44
N VAL A 68 -15.04 -7.60 8.41
CA VAL A 68 -15.65 -8.73 7.68
C VAL A 68 -15.60 -9.98 8.53
N ASP A 69 -16.56 -10.90 8.43
CA ASP A 69 -16.59 -12.10 9.29
C ASP A 69 -16.30 -13.41 8.55
N ASP A 70 -16.27 -13.36 7.22
CA ASP A 70 -16.17 -14.50 6.31
C ASP A 70 -14.83 -14.58 5.55
N ALA A 71 -13.83 -13.82 5.99
CA ALA A 71 -12.50 -13.88 5.41
C ALA A 71 -11.74 -15.14 5.86
N GLU A 72 -11.19 -15.88 4.89
CA GLU A 72 -10.43 -17.11 5.13
C GLU A 72 -8.93 -16.82 5.08
N LYS A 73 -8.17 -17.38 6.02
CA LYS A 73 -6.71 -17.20 6.04
C LYS A 73 -6.07 -17.94 4.86
N SER A 74 -5.23 -17.24 4.12
CA SER A 74 -4.43 -17.77 2.99
C SER A 74 -2.98 -18.01 3.45
N GLU A 75 -2.32 -18.99 2.86
CA GLU A 75 -0.91 -19.27 3.11
C GLU A 75 -0.02 -18.61 2.06
N LEU A 76 0.85 -17.70 2.51
CA LEU A 76 1.92 -17.16 1.66
C LEU A 76 2.97 -18.25 1.37
N ALA A 77 3.42 -18.28 0.12
CA ALA A 77 4.51 -19.17 -0.30
C ALA A 77 5.77 -18.96 0.56
N GLU A 78 6.60 -20.00 0.69
CA GLU A 78 7.81 -19.94 1.53
C GLU A 78 8.80 -18.84 1.13
N ASN A 79 8.86 -18.53 -0.16
CA ASN A 79 9.72 -17.51 -0.75
C ASN A 79 9.02 -16.16 -0.98
N ASP A 80 7.80 -15.97 -0.45
CA ASP A 80 7.07 -14.72 -0.61
C ASP A 80 7.71 -13.56 0.18
N ARG A 81 7.79 -12.37 -0.43
CA ARG A 81 8.41 -11.17 0.17
C ARG A 81 7.58 -10.56 1.31
N GLY A 82 6.31 -10.91 1.40
CA GLY A 82 5.37 -10.54 2.46
C GLY A 82 5.44 -11.45 3.68
N ARG A 83 6.05 -12.63 3.57
CA ARG A 83 6.12 -13.61 4.67
C ARG A 83 6.75 -12.99 5.93
N GLY A 84 6.06 -13.12 7.05
CA GLY A 84 6.47 -12.56 8.35
C GLY A 84 6.14 -11.08 8.55
N LYS A 85 5.62 -10.38 7.54
CA LYS A 85 5.17 -8.98 7.64
C LYS A 85 3.67 -8.86 7.92
N TYR A 86 2.88 -9.78 7.36
CA TYR A 86 1.45 -9.85 7.56
C TYR A 86 0.93 -11.28 7.39
N ASP A 87 -0.26 -11.53 7.94
CA ASP A 87 -1.10 -12.68 7.59
C ASP A 87 -2.02 -12.29 6.43
N GLU A 88 -2.08 -13.13 5.38
CA GLU A 88 -2.96 -12.92 4.23
C GLU A 88 -4.33 -13.58 4.45
N TYR A 89 -5.39 -12.92 3.97
CA TYR A 89 -6.75 -13.43 3.98
C TYR A 89 -7.40 -13.23 2.61
N THR A 90 -8.34 -14.10 2.24
CA THR A 90 -9.14 -13.98 1.02
C THR A 90 -10.62 -13.97 1.35
N VAL A 91 -11.38 -13.17 0.61
CA VAL A 91 -12.85 -13.10 0.68
C VAL A 91 -13.41 -12.89 -0.72
N ASN A 92 -14.65 -13.29 -1.00
CA ASN A 92 -15.24 -13.13 -2.34
C ASN A 92 -15.40 -11.64 -2.72
N SER A 93 -15.86 -10.83 -1.77
CA SER A 93 -15.97 -9.38 -1.90
C SER A 93 -16.11 -8.74 -0.51
N VAL A 94 -15.93 -7.43 -0.43
CA VAL A 94 -16.22 -6.63 0.76
C VAL A 94 -17.25 -5.58 0.38
N SER A 95 -18.42 -5.57 1.05
CA SER A 95 -19.42 -4.52 0.85
C SER A 95 -18.87 -3.14 1.23
N ALA A 96 -19.35 -2.08 0.57
CA ALA A 96 -19.01 -0.70 0.93
C ALA A 96 -19.37 -0.35 2.39
N ASP A 97 -20.39 -1.01 2.96
CA ASP A 97 -20.80 -0.86 4.35
C ASP A 97 -19.77 -1.44 5.34
N ASN A 98 -19.01 -2.44 4.90
CA ASN A 98 -17.95 -3.06 5.70
C ASN A 98 -16.64 -2.25 5.65
N ILE A 99 -16.57 -1.18 4.86
CA ILE A 99 -15.44 -0.24 4.85
C ILE A 99 -15.61 0.74 6.00
N VAL A 100 -14.87 0.50 7.08
CA VAL A 100 -14.95 1.26 8.31
C VAL A 100 -14.34 2.64 8.14
N LYS A 101 -13.15 2.71 7.55
CA LYS A 101 -12.42 3.95 7.28
C LYS A 101 -11.29 3.75 6.29
N ILE A 102 -10.77 4.87 5.78
CA ILE A 102 -9.68 4.94 4.82
C ILE A 102 -8.60 5.83 5.42
N LEU A 103 -7.47 5.23 5.79
CA LEU A 103 -6.33 5.97 6.32
C LEU A 103 -5.50 6.54 5.17
N ILE A 104 -5.32 7.85 5.16
CA ILE A 104 -4.45 8.55 4.20
C ILE A 104 -3.53 9.51 4.97
N PRO A 105 -2.20 9.48 4.74
CA PRO A 105 -1.30 10.40 5.38
C PRO A 105 -1.60 11.87 5.07
N LYS A 106 -1.66 12.72 6.11
CA LYS A 106 -1.91 14.18 6.02
C LYS A 106 -0.98 14.88 5.03
N ILE A 107 0.25 14.39 4.89
CA ILE A 107 1.25 14.94 3.96
C ILE A 107 0.74 14.99 2.52
N PHE A 108 -0.15 14.07 2.12
CA PHE A 108 -0.68 14.00 0.76
C PHE A 108 -1.93 14.85 0.54
N LYS A 109 -2.51 15.43 1.60
CA LYS A 109 -3.83 16.06 1.56
C LYS A 109 -3.94 17.15 0.49
N ASP A 110 -3.03 18.12 0.51
CA ASP A 110 -3.07 19.24 -0.44
C ASP A 110 -2.81 18.78 -1.87
N LEU A 111 -1.86 17.86 -2.05
CA LEU A 111 -1.58 17.26 -3.35
C LEU A 111 -2.83 16.55 -3.91
N ILE A 112 -3.56 15.82 -3.06
CA ILE A 112 -4.78 15.12 -3.45
C ILE A 112 -5.84 16.10 -3.93
N PHE A 113 -6.15 17.11 -3.12
CA PHE A 113 -7.14 18.12 -3.48
C PHE A 113 -6.72 19.02 -4.65
N SER A 114 -5.42 19.07 -4.98
CA SER A 114 -4.95 19.75 -6.20
C SER A 114 -5.22 18.97 -7.49
N ARG A 115 -5.49 17.66 -7.42
CA ARG A 115 -5.57 16.76 -8.59
C ARG A 115 -6.92 16.07 -8.76
N THR A 116 -7.66 15.90 -7.67
CA THR A 116 -8.95 15.23 -7.70
C THR A 116 -9.90 15.83 -6.66
N THR A 117 -11.19 15.59 -6.86
CA THR A 117 -12.25 15.92 -5.91
C THR A 117 -12.97 14.63 -5.57
N PHE A 118 -13.25 14.45 -4.28
CA PHE A 118 -14.01 13.31 -3.79
C PHE A 118 -15.44 13.71 -3.43
N SER A 119 -16.36 12.77 -3.57
CA SER A 119 -17.72 12.84 -3.07
C SER A 119 -17.73 12.87 -1.53
N ASP A 120 -18.81 13.41 -0.95
CA ASP A 120 -18.97 13.50 0.51
C ASP A 120 -18.86 12.12 1.19
N ASN A 121 -19.42 11.08 0.55
CA ASN A 121 -19.31 9.68 1.03
C ASN A 121 -17.84 9.23 1.19
N VAL A 122 -17.00 9.52 0.20
CA VAL A 122 -15.56 9.19 0.29
C VAL A 122 -14.90 10.03 1.38
N LEU A 123 -15.19 11.34 1.44
CA LEU A 123 -14.60 12.25 2.43
C LEU A 123 -14.95 11.87 3.88
N GLU A 124 -16.18 11.41 4.13
CA GLU A 124 -16.64 10.94 5.44
C GLU A 124 -15.89 9.69 5.92
N LYS A 125 -15.45 8.82 5.00
CA LYS A 125 -14.66 7.62 5.31
C LYS A 125 -13.15 7.91 5.45
N ILE A 126 -12.64 9.04 4.96
CA ILE A 126 -11.21 9.37 5.04
C ILE A 126 -10.85 9.85 6.45
N GLU A 127 -9.89 9.16 7.07
CA GLU A 127 -9.23 9.58 8.30
C GLU A 127 -7.79 9.98 7.97
N TRP A 128 -7.52 11.29 8.09
CA TRP A 128 -6.19 11.84 7.83
C TRP A 128 -5.25 11.50 9.00
N CYS A 129 -4.25 10.67 8.72
CA CYS A 129 -3.33 10.13 9.73
C CYS A 129 -1.92 10.70 9.59
N ASP A 130 -1.09 10.49 10.62
CA ASP A 130 0.35 10.76 10.50
C ASP A 130 1.04 9.52 9.93
N MET A 131 2.28 9.69 9.45
CA MET A 131 3.05 8.58 8.89
C MET A 131 4.52 8.62 9.29
N SER A 132 5.13 7.44 9.30
CA SER A 132 6.59 7.28 9.30
C SER A 132 6.99 6.30 8.21
N ALA A 133 8.22 6.42 7.75
CA ALA A 133 8.81 5.48 6.81
C ALA A 133 10.33 5.43 7.05
N GLU A 134 10.97 4.47 6.42
CA GLU A 134 12.42 4.31 6.43
C GLU A 134 12.98 4.42 5.01
N ILE A 135 14.24 4.82 4.90
CA ILE A 135 14.95 4.91 3.62
C ILE A 135 16.07 3.89 3.64
N LEU A 136 16.25 3.17 2.53
CA LEU A 136 17.41 2.32 2.32
C LEU A 136 18.65 3.20 2.21
N ARG A 137 19.56 3.10 3.18
CA ARG A 137 20.78 3.91 3.23
C ARG A 137 22.00 3.19 2.67
N ASP A 138 22.04 1.88 2.87
CA ASP A 138 23.17 1.05 2.46
C ASP A 138 22.73 -0.41 2.26
N VAL A 139 23.55 -1.18 1.55
CA VAL A 139 23.41 -2.63 1.39
C VAL A 139 24.76 -3.26 1.74
N ILE A 140 24.82 -3.94 2.88
CA ILE A 140 26.03 -4.64 3.31
C ILE A 140 26.16 -5.92 2.46
N PRO A 141 27.16 -6.05 1.57
CA PRO A 141 27.25 -7.20 0.68
C PRO A 141 27.51 -8.49 1.46
N ASN A 142 26.72 -9.53 1.20
CA ASN A 142 26.99 -10.85 1.76
C ASN A 142 27.81 -11.67 0.76
N ARG A 143 29.13 -11.79 0.97
CA ARG A 143 30.02 -12.51 0.03
C ARG A 143 29.79 -14.03 -0.01
N THR A 144 28.92 -14.58 0.85
CA THR A 144 28.71 -16.02 1.01
C THR A 144 27.35 -16.53 0.55
N ASP A 145 26.43 -15.64 0.18
CA ASP A 145 25.13 -16.08 -0.35
C ASP A 145 25.24 -16.39 -1.85
N ARG A 146 24.47 -17.38 -2.33
CA ARG A 146 24.52 -17.82 -3.74
C ARG A 146 23.97 -16.79 -4.73
N PHE A 147 23.30 -15.75 -4.24
CA PHE A 147 22.56 -14.78 -5.04
C PHE A 147 23.12 -13.35 -4.96
N GLY A 148 24.16 -13.12 -4.14
CA GLY A 148 24.78 -11.81 -3.97
C GLY A 148 23.90 -10.77 -3.26
N ILE A 149 22.84 -11.20 -2.56
CA ILE A 149 21.88 -10.30 -1.93
C ILE A 149 22.46 -9.87 -0.57
N GLY A 150 22.87 -8.60 -0.49
CA GLY A 150 23.35 -8.01 0.76
C GLY A 150 22.23 -7.77 1.78
N THR A 151 22.63 -7.44 3.01
CA THR A 151 21.72 -7.01 4.06
C THR A 151 21.40 -5.53 3.88
N SER A 152 20.13 -5.22 3.59
CA SER A 152 19.62 -3.86 3.52
C SER A 152 19.68 -3.16 4.88
N VAL A 153 20.25 -1.96 4.91
CA VAL A 153 20.32 -1.11 6.10
C VAL A 153 19.38 0.08 5.92
N TYR A 154 18.38 0.16 6.80
CA TYR A 154 17.36 1.19 6.79
C TYR A 154 17.57 2.18 7.93
N SER A 155 17.16 3.43 7.71
CA SER A 155 17.02 4.41 8.79
C SER A 155 15.69 5.13 8.68
N ALA A 156 15.17 5.62 9.81
CA ALA A 156 13.99 6.48 9.82
C ALA A 156 14.20 7.69 8.89
N ALA A 157 13.15 8.03 8.13
CA ALA A 157 13.11 9.25 7.34
C ALA A 157 12.87 10.47 8.25
N THR A 158 13.52 11.58 7.94
CA THR A 158 13.24 12.86 8.59
C THR A 158 11.92 13.46 8.07
N ALA A 159 11.37 14.45 8.78
CA ALA A 159 10.19 15.17 8.31
C ALA A 159 10.42 15.87 6.96
N GLU A 160 11.63 16.39 6.75
CA GLU A 160 12.05 17.02 5.49
C GLU A 160 12.13 16.01 4.34
N GLU A 161 12.68 14.82 4.59
CA GLU A 161 12.70 13.74 3.61
C GLU A 161 11.28 13.29 3.27
N LEU A 162 10.40 13.09 4.27
CA LEU A 162 9.00 12.74 4.02
C LEU A 162 8.29 13.80 3.17
N ALA A 163 8.55 15.09 3.40
CA ALA A 163 8.01 16.19 2.59
C ALA A 163 8.41 16.11 1.10
N SER A 164 9.45 15.34 0.75
CA SER A 164 9.78 15.09 -0.65
C SER A 164 8.76 14.22 -1.40
N LEU A 165 7.95 13.42 -0.70
CA LEU A 165 6.98 12.49 -1.30
C LEU A 165 5.95 13.21 -2.19
N VAL A 166 5.57 14.44 -1.83
CA VAL A 166 4.59 15.22 -2.60
C VAL A 166 5.18 15.87 -3.85
N LYS A 167 6.52 15.99 -3.94
CA LYS A 167 7.20 16.67 -5.06
C LYS A 167 7.03 15.90 -6.37
N MET A 168 7.13 14.57 -6.33
CA MET A 168 6.93 13.72 -7.52
C MET A 168 5.46 13.38 -7.76
N GLY A 169 4.65 13.37 -6.69
CA GLY A 169 3.24 12.98 -6.75
C GLY A 169 3.01 11.57 -7.28
N LYS A 170 3.90 10.63 -6.94
CA LYS A 170 3.85 9.23 -7.40
C LYS A 170 2.71 8.41 -6.79
N ILE A 171 2.04 8.93 -5.76
CA ILE A 171 0.90 8.31 -5.10
C ILE A 171 -0.32 8.05 -6.01
N PHE A 172 -0.36 8.66 -7.20
CA PHE A 172 -1.41 8.49 -8.21
C PHE A 172 -1.03 7.53 -9.35
N PHE A 173 0.19 7.00 -9.36
CA PHE A 173 0.71 6.26 -10.50
C PHE A 173 0.71 4.76 -10.22
N ALA A 174 -0.31 4.09 -10.73
CA ALA A 174 -0.52 2.64 -10.67
C ALA A 174 0.63 1.78 -11.21
N SER A 175 1.45 2.31 -12.12
CA SER A 175 2.61 1.60 -12.68
C SER A 175 3.89 1.78 -11.86
N SER A 176 3.84 2.43 -10.70
CA SER A 176 5.02 2.60 -9.86
C SER A 176 5.25 1.35 -9.02
N TYR A 177 6.45 0.77 -9.11
CA TYR A 177 6.88 -0.25 -8.14
C TYR A 177 6.91 0.27 -6.69
N CYS A 178 6.83 1.60 -6.48
CA CYS A 178 6.76 2.23 -5.18
C CYS A 178 5.87 3.48 -5.23
N TYR A 179 4.72 3.45 -4.58
CA TYR A 179 3.82 4.60 -4.42
C TYR A 179 4.45 5.71 -3.55
N PHE A 180 5.39 5.35 -2.68
CA PHE A 180 6.09 6.25 -1.76
C PHE A 180 7.48 6.58 -2.30
N ARG A 181 7.52 7.27 -3.44
CA ARG A 181 8.75 7.77 -4.05
C ARG A 181 8.77 9.29 -4.02
N GLY A 182 9.84 9.84 -3.46
CA GLY A 182 10.12 11.27 -3.39
C GLY A 182 11.35 11.69 -4.20
N LEU A 183 11.64 12.98 -4.16
CA LEU A 183 12.80 13.59 -4.81
C LEU A 183 13.59 14.44 -3.79
N SER A 184 14.87 14.13 -3.61
CA SER A 184 15.77 14.93 -2.78
C SER A 184 15.91 16.36 -3.32
N GLU A 185 16.54 17.25 -2.55
CA GLU A 185 16.88 18.59 -3.03
C GLU A 185 17.86 18.58 -4.21
N SER A 186 18.76 17.58 -4.26
CA SER A 186 19.69 17.35 -5.37
C SER A 186 19.04 16.76 -6.62
N GLY A 187 17.74 16.41 -6.56
CA GLY A 187 17.03 15.76 -7.67
C GLY A 187 17.21 14.24 -7.72
N GLU A 188 17.73 13.63 -6.66
CA GLU A 188 17.90 12.18 -6.55
C GLU A 188 16.59 11.52 -6.13
N ILE A 189 16.30 10.35 -6.68
CA ILE A 189 15.13 9.56 -6.32
C ILE A 189 15.33 8.95 -4.93
N ILE A 190 14.34 9.11 -4.06
CA ILE A 190 14.29 8.49 -2.74
C ILE A 190 13.09 7.56 -2.69
N ASP A 191 13.33 6.27 -2.43
CA ASP A 191 12.28 5.30 -2.13
C ASP A 191 12.12 5.15 -0.62
N PHE A 192 10.86 5.19 -0.19
CA PHE A 192 10.48 5.01 1.21
C PHE A 192 9.91 3.61 1.42
N TYR A 193 10.32 2.96 2.50
CA TYR A 193 10.03 1.58 2.88
C TYR A 193 9.46 1.52 4.30
N ASN A 194 9.01 0.33 4.72
CA ASN A 194 8.55 0.05 6.09
C ASN A 194 7.53 1.08 6.60
N VAL A 195 6.60 1.46 5.73
CA VAL A 195 5.65 2.55 5.94
C VAL A 195 4.64 2.22 7.04
N LYS A 196 4.41 3.17 7.94
CA LYS A 196 3.48 3.05 9.08
C LYS A 196 2.55 4.23 9.13
N TYR A 197 1.25 3.97 9.28
CA TYR A 197 0.20 4.96 9.53
C TYR A 197 -0.26 4.86 10.98
N PHE A 198 -0.46 6.01 11.64
CA PHE A 198 -0.86 6.10 13.04
C PHE A 198 -1.74 7.31 13.32
#